data_AF-A0A554M2A4-F1
#
_entry.id   AF-A0A554M2A4-F1
#
_cell.length_a   1.000
_cell.length_b   1.000
_cell.length_c   1.000
_cell.angle_alpha   90.00
_cell.angle_beta   90.00
_cell.angle_gamma   90.00
#
_symmetry.space_group_name_H-M   'P 1'
#
loop_
_entity.id
_entity.type
_entity.pdbx_description
1 polymer ?
#
loop_
_entity_poly.entity_id
_entity_poly.type
_entity_poly.pdbx_seq_one_letter_code
_entity_poly.pdbx_strand_id
1 'polypeptide(L)'
;MRIAIAITDSKGKNLVFGTDTRKAYSRDEIIDLVKADTLRGFHVVKTGKGSYLRSNPNAADNDNLDALSLSSYKLFLSLDDVKYLMSEEGMEAYIKYLSLHRRSIEERGEHVITIDGFPLITQEQVIEKLRPLTNILFEAASEDRIDPNTLGAIMVDEVARANPWESIIDRLLAAHIGTNASVGIAQVKMIVIRELIEKGFYKPNPDDEKLSKANIAKTSNAYLYAYAVLPRHSIRFASARIRQTVDFWAPTKDISDHPEIIGTLYHQGLGKPKANPKPNPRGLQIAQEFYPLAQHILQS
;
A
#
# COMPACT_ATOMS: atom_id res chain seq x y z
N MET A 1 -25.63 -8.95 2.04
CA MET A 1 -24.37 -8.19 2.00
C MET A 1 -24.67 -6.71 2.18
N ARG A 2 -23.76 -5.96 2.81
CA ARG A 2 -23.84 -4.49 2.99
C ARG A 2 -22.52 -3.83 2.60
N ILE A 3 -22.58 -2.57 2.20
CA ILE A 3 -21.39 -1.73 2.02
C ILE A 3 -20.86 -1.36 3.40
N ALA A 4 -19.58 -1.60 3.63
CA ALA A 4 -18.86 -1.22 4.84
C ALA A 4 -18.01 0.04 4.63
N ILE A 5 -17.52 0.25 3.40
CA ILE A 5 -16.77 1.44 3.00
C ILE A 5 -16.94 1.69 1.49
N ALA A 6 -16.99 2.96 1.09
CA ALA A 6 -16.96 3.40 -0.29
C ALA A 6 -15.72 4.29 -0.51
N ILE A 7 -14.95 4.02 -1.56
CA ILE A 7 -13.77 4.81 -1.89
C ILE A 7 -14.08 5.78 -3.02
N THR A 8 -13.78 7.07 -2.80
CA THR A 8 -14.04 8.15 -3.77
C THR A 8 -12.79 8.67 -4.48
N ASP A 9 -12.98 9.26 -5.65
CA ASP A 9 -11.95 10.07 -6.32
C ASP A 9 -11.87 11.49 -5.73
N SER A 10 -10.94 12.31 -6.25
CA SER A 10 -10.78 13.73 -5.88
C SER A 10 -12.02 14.62 -6.10
N LYS A 11 -13.02 14.14 -6.85
CA LYS A 11 -14.27 14.84 -7.15
C LYS A 11 -15.45 14.27 -6.34
N GLY A 12 -15.19 13.38 -5.38
CA GLY A 12 -16.21 12.73 -4.56
C GLY A 12 -16.98 11.62 -5.28
N LYS A 13 -16.55 11.18 -6.47
CA LYS A 13 -17.21 10.09 -7.20
C LYS A 13 -16.79 8.75 -6.60
N ASN A 14 -17.76 7.93 -6.22
CA ASN A 14 -17.51 6.56 -5.77
C ASN A 14 -16.89 5.69 -6.88
N LEU A 15 -15.78 5.02 -6.56
CA LEU A 15 -15.00 4.17 -7.46
C LEU A 15 -15.10 2.70 -7.07
N VAL A 16 -14.84 2.40 -5.79
CA VAL A 16 -14.72 1.04 -5.25
C VAL A 16 -15.50 0.93 -3.95
N PHE A 17 -16.13 -0.22 -3.73
CA PHE A 17 -17.00 -0.47 -2.58
C PHE A 17 -16.52 -1.72 -1.86
N GLY A 18 -16.10 -1.58 -0.60
CA GLY A 18 -15.78 -2.69 0.30
C GLY A 18 -17.02 -3.11 1.08
N THR A 19 -17.26 -4.41 1.17
CA THR A 19 -18.45 -4.96 1.85
C THR A 19 -18.14 -5.57 3.22
N ASP A 20 -19.19 -5.85 3.98
CA ASP A 20 -19.13 -6.62 5.24
C ASP A 20 -18.57 -8.04 5.07
N THR A 21 -18.59 -8.57 3.84
CA THR A 21 -17.96 -9.84 3.46
C THR A 21 -16.49 -9.70 3.04
N ARG A 22 -15.89 -8.51 3.19
CA ARG A 22 -14.50 -8.17 2.81
C ARG A 22 -14.18 -8.33 1.33
N LYS A 23 -15.21 -8.28 0.48
CA LYS A 23 -15.04 -8.22 -0.97
C LYS A 23 -15.10 -6.77 -1.41
N ALA A 24 -14.21 -6.40 -2.32
CA ALA A 24 -14.30 -5.14 -3.02
C ALA A 24 -15.04 -5.33 -4.35
N TYR A 25 -15.74 -4.30 -4.80
CA TYR A 25 -16.43 -4.23 -6.08
C TYR A 25 -16.20 -2.88 -6.74
N SER A 26 -16.09 -2.86 -8.06
CA SER A 26 -16.21 -1.64 -8.85
C SER A 26 -17.64 -1.11 -8.81
N ARG A 27 -17.83 0.12 -9.31
CA ARG A 27 -19.14 0.73 -9.44
C ARG A 27 -20.13 -0.09 -10.27
N ASP A 28 -19.68 -0.69 -11.36
CA ASP A 28 -20.61 -1.38 -12.25
C ASP A 28 -21.03 -2.73 -11.63
N GLU A 29 -20.09 -3.45 -11.01
CA GLU A 29 -20.38 -4.68 -10.25
C GLU A 29 -21.32 -4.42 -9.06
N ILE A 30 -21.10 -3.35 -8.28
CA ILE A 30 -21.97 -3.07 -7.12
C ILE A 30 -23.40 -2.72 -7.54
N ILE A 31 -23.55 -2.05 -8.69
CA ILE A 31 -24.86 -1.73 -9.27
C ILE A 31 -25.60 -3.02 -9.66
N ASP A 32 -24.90 -3.99 -10.25
CA ASP A 32 -25.51 -5.25 -10.64
C ASP A 32 -25.90 -6.09 -9.42
N LEU A 33 -25.12 -6.05 -8.34
CA LEU A 33 -25.48 -6.68 -7.07
C LEU A 33 -26.74 -6.08 -6.42
N VAL A 34 -26.98 -4.78 -6.59
CA VAL A 34 -28.20 -4.13 -6.11
C VAL A 34 -29.40 -4.51 -6.97
N LYS A 35 -29.24 -4.54 -8.31
CA LYS A 35 -30.31 -4.99 -9.22
C LYS A 35 -30.69 -6.45 -8.97
N ALA A 36 -29.74 -7.28 -8.56
CA ALA A 36 -29.94 -8.69 -8.22
C ALA A 36 -30.40 -8.91 -6.76
N ASP A 37 -30.77 -7.84 -6.03
CA ASP A 37 -31.22 -7.87 -4.62
C ASP A 37 -30.25 -8.59 -3.65
N THR A 38 -28.97 -8.63 -4.00
CA THR A 38 -27.91 -9.28 -3.19
C THR A 38 -27.28 -8.30 -2.20
N LEU A 39 -27.30 -7.00 -2.52
CA LEU A 39 -26.81 -5.91 -1.68
C LEU A 39 -27.99 -5.12 -1.10
N ARG A 40 -28.04 -5.03 0.24
CA ARG A 40 -29.14 -4.39 0.97
C ARG A 40 -28.82 -2.93 1.33
N GLY A 41 -29.85 -2.10 1.46
CA GLY A 41 -29.75 -0.74 1.98
C GLY A 41 -29.50 0.35 0.94
N PHE A 42 -29.44 -0.01 -0.35
CA PHE A 42 -29.16 0.91 -1.44
C PHE A 42 -30.08 0.67 -2.64
N HIS A 43 -30.23 1.68 -3.48
CA HIS A 43 -30.93 1.61 -4.76
C HIS A 43 -30.12 2.28 -5.87
N VAL A 44 -30.40 1.87 -7.11
CA VAL A 44 -29.75 2.42 -8.31
C VAL A 44 -30.56 3.59 -8.85
N VAL A 45 -29.90 4.74 -9.02
CA VAL A 45 -30.46 5.90 -9.70
C VAL A 45 -29.91 5.97 -11.12
N LYS A 46 -30.81 6.03 -12.10
CA LYS A 46 -30.46 6.19 -13.52
C LYS A 46 -30.50 7.66 -13.91
N THR A 47 -29.50 8.10 -14.65
CA THR A 47 -29.41 9.43 -15.27
C THR A 47 -29.05 9.29 -16.73
N GLY A 48 -29.21 10.36 -17.52
CA GLY A 48 -28.75 10.38 -18.91
C GLY A 48 -27.24 10.15 -19.08
N LYS A 49 -26.44 10.30 -18.02
CA LYS A 49 -24.97 10.09 -18.02
C LYS A 49 -24.55 8.74 -17.42
N GLY A 50 -25.51 7.88 -17.07
CA GLY A 50 -25.26 6.56 -16.48
C GLY A 50 -25.99 6.32 -15.17
N SER A 51 -25.60 5.24 -14.48
CA SER A 51 -26.21 4.82 -13.20
C SER A 51 -25.28 5.08 -12.02
N TYR A 52 -25.84 5.44 -10.87
CA TYR A 52 -25.11 5.59 -9.61
C TYR A 52 -25.93 5.05 -8.44
N LEU A 53 -25.28 4.91 -7.29
CA LEU A 53 -25.87 4.33 -6.09
C LEU A 53 -26.30 5.42 -5.10
N ARG A 54 -27.45 5.23 -4.44
CA ARG A 54 -27.86 5.99 -3.25
C ARG A 54 -28.31 5.06 -2.14
N SER A 55 -28.10 5.48 -0.90
CA SER A 55 -28.71 4.83 0.26
C SER A 55 -30.23 4.93 0.17
N ASN A 56 -30.91 3.91 0.70
CA ASN A 56 -32.37 3.91 0.75
C ASN A 56 -32.90 5.06 1.62
N PRO A 57 -34.11 5.57 1.34
CA PRO A 57 -34.77 6.53 2.22
C PRO A 57 -34.84 5.98 3.64
N ASN A 58 -34.62 6.84 4.64
CA ASN A 58 -34.61 6.50 6.07
C ASN A 58 -33.51 5.50 6.49
N ALA A 59 -32.46 5.33 5.69
CA ALA A 59 -31.25 4.68 6.19
C ALA A 59 -30.74 5.45 7.42
N ALA A 60 -30.23 4.72 8.42
CA ALA A 60 -29.53 5.35 9.53
C ALA A 60 -28.34 6.16 8.99
N ASP A 61 -27.99 7.27 9.63
CA ASP A 61 -26.94 8.17 9.15
C ASP A 61 -25.61 7.44 8.91
N ASN A 62 -25.29 6.46 9.76
CA ASN A 62 -24.09 5.61 9.66
C ASN A 62 -24.12 4.54 8.55
N ASP A 63 -25.26 4.36 7.89
CA ASP A 63 -25.46 3.51 6.71
C ASP A 63 -25.68 4.38 5.44
N ASN A 64 -25.61 5.71 5.57
CA ASN A 64 -25.57 6.61 4.44
C ASN A 64 -24.23 6.46 3.69
N LEU A 65 -24.28 6.40 2.36
CA LEU A 65 -23.11 6.25 1.52
C LEU A 65 -22.07 7.36 1.75
N ASP A 66 -22.52 8.57 2.08
CA ASP A 66 -21.64 9.69 2.41
C ASP A 66 -20.85 9.42 3.70
N ALA A 67 -21.50 8.89 4.74
CA ALA A 67 -20.85 8.49 6.00
C ALA A 67 -19.93 7.28 5.82
N LEU A 68 -20.20 6.42 4.83
CA LEU A 68 -19.36 5.28 4.47
C LEU A 68 -18.21 5.66 3.52
N SER A 69 -18.12 6.91 3.07
CA SER A 69 -17.16 7.33 2.06
C SER A 69 -15.80 7.73 2.64
N LEU A 70 -14.74 7.29 1.98
CA LEU A 70 -13.35 7.68 2.23
C LEU A 70 -12.69 8.03 0.90
N SER A 71 -11.98 9.15 0.81
CA SER A 71 -11.25 9.44 -0.43
C SER A 71 -10.08 8.49 -0.62
N SER A 72 -9.85 8.07 -1.86
CA SER A 72 -8.69 7.26 -2.27
C SER A 72 -7.37 7.89 -1.82
N TYR A 73 -7.26 9.22 -1.89
CA TYR A 73 -6.10 9.95 -1.41
C TYR A 73 -5.86 9.74 0.09
N LYS A 74 -6.91 9.87 0.92
CA LYS A 74 -6.83 9.63 2.36
C LYS A 74 -6.47 8.17 2.67
N LEU A 75 -7.06 7.21 1.96
CA LEU A 75 -6.72 5.80 2.08
C LEU A 75 -5.24 5.53 1.78
N PHE A 76 -4.69 6.05 0.68
CA PHE A 76 -3.28 5.84 0.35
C PHE A 76 -2.34 6.51 1.36
N LEU A 77 -2.69 7.71 1.85
CA LEU A 77 -1.92 8.35 2.92
C LEU A 77 -1.99 7.58 4.24
N SER A 78 -3.09 6.89 4.54
CA SER A 78 -3.22 6.14 5.79
C SER A 78 -2.40 4.87 5.82
N LEU A 79 -2.04 4.30 4.66
CA LEU A 79 -1.06 3.21 4.58
C LEU A 79 0.31 3.69 5.09
N ASP A 80 0.63 4.94 4.78
CA ASP A 80 1.84 5.62 5.17
C ASP A 80 1.84 5.96 6.68
N ASP A 81 0.78 6.64 7.16
CA ASP A 81 0.56 6.98 8.57
C ASP A 81 -0.94 7.22 8.84
N VAL A 82 -1.53 6.49 9.81
CA VAL A 82 -2.96 6.58 10.12
C VAL A 82 -3.41 7.99 10.52
N LYS A 83 -2.51 8.85 11.00
CA LYS A 83 -2.84 10.24 11.37
C LYS A 83 -3.39 11.06 10.21
N TYR A 84 -3.13 10.68 8.96
CA TYR A 84 -3.68 11.37 7.80
C TYR A 84 -5.21 11.21 7.66
N LEU A 85 -5.81 10.34 8.49
CA LEU A 85 -7.26 10.19 8.64
C LEU A 85 -7.85 11.08 9.76
N MET A 86 -7.04 11.84 10.49
CA MET A 86 -7.49 12.62 11.67
C MET A 86 -8.43 13.81 11.36
N SER A 87 -8.90 13.97 10.12
CA SER A 87 -10.08 14.79 9.82
C SER A 87 -11.34 13.93 9.96
N GLU A 88 -12.38 14.39 10.66
CA GLU A 88 -13.59 13.60 10.96
C GLU A 88 -14.20 12.85 9.74
N GLU A 89 -14.11 13.43 8.55
CA GLU A 89 -14.61 12.82 7.31
C GLU A 89 -13.86 11.53 6.93
N GLY A 90 -14.57 10.41 7.05
CA GLY A 90 -14.17 9.08 6.57
C GLY A 90 -13.45 8.21 7.60
N MET A 91 -13.12 8.75 8.79
CA MET A 91 -12.46 7.99 9.85
C MET A 91 -13.37 6.89 10.41
N GLU A 92 -14.66 7.17 10.59
CA GLU A 92 -15.62 6.16 11.04
C GLU A 92 -15.74 5.00 10.05
N ALA A 93 -15.83 5.29 8.75
CA ALA A 93 -15.87 4.27 7.71
C ALA A 93 -14.59 3.41 7.70
N TYR A 94 -13.43 4.06 7.87
CA TYR A 94 -12.13 3.40 7.97
C TYR A 94 -12.06 2.46 9.18
N ILE A 95 -12.38 2.96 10.39
CA ILE A 95 -12.38 2.15 11.62
C ILE A 95 -13.40 1.01 11.52
N LYS A 96 -14.61 1.27 11.01
CA LYS A 96 -15.65 0.26 10.80
C LYS A 96 -15.12 -0.86 9.92
N TYR A 97 -14.50 -0.53 8.79
CA TYR A 97 -13.92 -1.52 7.90
C TYR A 97 -12.76 -2.31 8.54
N LEU A 98 -11.82 -1.63 9.23
CA LEU A 98 -10.75 -2.31 9.97
C LEU A 98 -11.27 -3.20 11.09
N SER A 99 -12.35 -2.82 11.78
CA SER A 99 -12.94 -3.64 12.84
C SER A 99 -13.48 -4.98 12.31
N LEU A 100 -14.01 -5.00 11.08
CA LEU A 100 -14.43 -6.22 10.41
C LEU A 100 -13.23 -7.09 10.04
N HIS A 101 -12.14 -6.47 9.61
CA HIS A 101 -10.89 -7.17 9.34
C HIS A 101 -10.28 -7.77 10.61
N ARG A 102 -10.22 -6.98 11.70
CA ARG A 102 -9.74 -7.39 13.02
C ARG A 102 -10.43 -8.66 13.53
N ARG A 103 -11.76 -8.73 13.49
CA ARG A 103 -12.52 -9.91 13.96
C ARG A 103 -12.05 -11.19 13.25
N SER A 104 -11.79 -11.11 11.95
CA SER A 104 -11.33 -12.26 11.17
C SER A 104 -9.91 -12.72 11.49
N ILE A 105 -9.09 -11.86 12.11
CA ILE A 105 -7.73 -12.17 12.57
C ILE A 105 -7.80 -12.76 13.98
N GLU A 106 -8.52 -12.09 14.89
CA GLU A 106 -8.61 -12.51 16.30
C GLU A 106 -9.29 -13.88 16.45
N GLU A 107 -10.29 -14.19 15.61
CA GLU A 107 -10.94 -15.52 15.56
C GLU A 107 -9.96 -16.67 15.24
N ARG A 108 -8.79 -16.37 14.67
CA ARG A 108 -7.76 -17.38 14.35
C ARG A 108 -6.83 -17.68 15.52
N GLY A 109 -6.70 -16.78 16.50
CA GLY A 109 -5.85 -16.98 17.69
C GLY A 109 -4.33 -17.00 17.41
N GLU A 110 -3.88 -16.38 16.33
CA GLU A 110 -2.52 -16.49 15.78
C GLU A 110 -1.56 -15.36 16.23
N HIS A 111 -0.28 -15.44 15.84
CA HIS A 111 0.73 -14.40 16.05
C HIS A 111 0.38 -13.16 15.22
N VAL A 112 -0.27 -12.16 15.84
CA VAL A 112 -0.78 -10.99 15.12
C VAL A 112 0.25 -9.86 15.05
N ILE A 113 0.45 -9.32 13.85
CA ILE A 113 1.17 -8.07 13.63
C ILE A 113 0.20 -6.91 13.84
N THR A 114 0.55 -6.04 14.79
CA THR A 114 -0.23 -4.86 15.16
C THR A 114 0.48 -3.60 14.72
N ILE A 115 -0.22 -2.73 14.01
CA ILE A 115 0.30 -1.44 13.55
C ILE A 115 -0.63 -0.34 14.06
N ASP A 116 -0.06 0.65 14.74
CA ASP A 116 -0.79 1.77 15.35
C ASP A 116 -1.96 1.31 16.25
N GLY A 117 -1.80 0.15 16.91
CA GLY A 117 -2.82 -0.45 17.78
C GLY A 117 -3.89 -1.28 17.05
N PHE A 118 -3.81 -1.40 15.72
CA PHE A 118 -4.73 -2.21 14.92
C PHE A 118 -4.09 -3.55 14.52
N PRO A 119 -4.74 -4.69 14.80
CA PRO A 119 -4.31 -5.98 14.27
C PRO A 119 -4.59 -6.04 12.76
N LEU A 120 -3.55 -6.08 11.93
CA LEU A 120 -3.70 -5.95 10.47
C LEU A 120 -3.46 -7.25 9.71
N ILE A 121 -2.61 -8.15 10.22
CA ILE A 121 -2.29 -9.42 9.56
C ILE A 121 -1.68 -10.40 10.59
N THR A 122 -1.69 -11.70 10.30
CA THR A 122 -0.91 -12.69 11.09
C THR A 122 0.48 -12.89 10.49
N GLN A 123 1.44 -13.31 11.32
CA GLN A 123 2.80 -13.60 10.85
C GLN A 123 2.79 -14.70 9.79
N GLU A 124 1.93 -15.71 9.95
CA GLU A 124 1.76 -16.82 9.03
C GLU A 124 1.31 -16.34 7.65
N GLN A 125 0.39 -15.39 7.58
CA GLN A 125 -0.04 -14.77 6.32
C GLN A 125 1.08 -13.94 5.66
N VAL A 126 1.88 -13.24 6.45
CA VAL A 126 3.07 -12.52 5.92
C VAL A 126 4.08 -13.53 5.35
N ILE A 127 4.37 -14.60 6.09
CA ILE A 127 5.26 -15.67 5.65
C ILE A 127 4.74 -16.29 4.35
N GLU A 128 3.46 -16.62 4.27
CA GLU A 128 2.84 -17.18 3.05
C GLU A 128 3.01 -16.26 1.84
N LYS A 129 2.84 -14.95 2.02
CA LYS A 129 2.99 -13.95 0.95
C LYS A 129 4.45 -13.73 0.53
N LEU A 130 5.39 -13.73 1.48
CA LEU A 130 6.80 -13.38 1.20
C LEU A 130 7.69 -14.57 0.88
N ARG A 131 7.37 -15.77 1.37
CA ARG A 131 8.17 -16.99 1.12
C ARG A 131 8.40 -17.29 -0.36
N PRO A 132 7.43 -17.13 -1.28
CA PRO A 132 7.66 -17.35 -2.71
C PRO A 132 8.61 -16.32 -3.35
N LEU A 133 8.93 -15.23 -2.64
CA LEU A 133 9.69 -14.09 -3.16
C LEU A 133 11.10 -13.98 -2.56
N THR A 134 11.51 -14.93 -1.70
CA THR A 134 12.80 -14.91 -1.00
C THR A 134 13.99 -14.83 -1.94
N ASN A 135 13.99 -15.61 -3.04
CA ASN A 135 15.05 -15.54 -4.05
C ASN A 135 15.16 -14.14 -4.67
N ILE A 136 14.03 -13.49 -4.96
CA ILE A 136 13.99 -12.14 -5.52
C ILE A 136 14.54 -11.14 -4.50
N LEU A 137 14.22 -11.30 -3.21
CA LEU A 137 14.73 -10.45 -2.14
C LEU A 137 16.25 -10.56 -2.01
N PHE A 138 16.79 -11.78 -2.01
CA PHE A 138 18.23 -12.01 -1.97
C PHE A 138 18.96 -11.46 -3.20
N GLU A 139 18.43 -11.72 -4.39
CA GLU A 139 19.00 -11.17 -5.63
C GLU A 139 19.03 -9.64 -5.60
N ALA A 140 17.90 -9.01 -5.27
CA ALA A 140 17.80 -7.56 -5.22
C ALA A 140 18.78 -6.95 -4.19
N ALA A 141 18.79 -7.51 -2.97
CA ALA A 141 19.67 -7.04 -1.91
C ALA A 141 21.16 -7.22 -2.27
N SER A 142 21.50 -8.31 -2.95
CA SER A 142 22.86 -8.57 -3.44
C SER A 142 23.28 -7.61 -4.56
N GLU A 143 22.41 -7.42 -5.56
CA GLU A 143 22.63 -6.47 -6.68
C GLU A 143 22.92 -5.06 -6.15
N ASP A 144 22.15 -4.61 -5.14
CA ASP A 144 22.27 -3.29 -4.53
C ASP A 144 23.23 -3.22 -3.34
N ARG A 145 23.85 -4.34 -2.93
CA ARG A 145 24.76 -4.42 -1.77
C ARG A 145 24.15 -3.83 -0.49
N ILE A 146 22.93 -4.24 -0.17
CA ILE A 146 22.23 -3.92 1.08
C ILE A 146 22.00 -5.19 1.89
N ASP A 147 21.70 -5.03 3.18
CA ASP A 147 21.32 -6.18 4.01
C ASP A 147 19.93 -6.73 3.58
N PRO A 148 19.84 -8.02 3.21
CA PRO A 148 18.58 -8.64 2.78
C PRO A 148 17.52 -8.66 3.88
N ASN A 149 17.92 -8.70 5.16
CA ASN A 149 16.96 -8.71 6.27
C ASN A 149 16.28 -7.35 6.42
N THR A 150 17.00 -6.25 6.21
CA THR A 150 16.45 -4.89 6.16
C THR A 150 15.43 -4.75 5.03
N LEU A 151 15.75 -5.25 3.82
CA LEU A 151 14.79 -5.28 2.72
C LEU A 151 13.57 -6.14 3.07
N GLY A 152 13.79 -7.34 3.61
CA GLY A 152 12.71 -8.22 4.07
C GLY A 152 11.81 -7.59 5.14
N ALA A 153 12.40 -6.85 6.09
CA ALA A 153 11.66 -6.16 7.15
C ALA A 153 10.77 -5.05 6.60
N ILE A 154 11.26 -4.31 5.60
CA ILE A 154 10.44 -3.34 4.87
C ILE A 154 9.30 -4.05 4.13
N MET A 155 9.56 -5.21 3.51
CA MET A 155 8.51 -5.98 2.84
C MET A 155 7.43 -6.48 3.81
N VAL A 156 7.81 -6.92 5.01
CA VAL A 156 6.87 -7.29 6.08
C VAL A 156 5.97 -6.11 6.43
N ASP A 157 6.54 -4.92 6.64
CA ASP A 157 5.81 -3.70 6.97
C ASP A 157 4.81 -3.31 5.87
N GLU A 158 5.24 -3.30 4.61
CA GLU A 158 4.38 -2.93 3.48
C GLU A 158 3.25 -3.93 3.25
N VAL A 159 3.53 -5.24 3.37
CA VAL A 159 2.50 -6.29 3.29
C VAL A 159 1.49 -6.14 4.42
N ALA A 160 1.94 -5.91 5.66
CA ALA A 160 1.07 -5.79 6.81
C ALA A 160 0.13 -4.58 6.71
N ARG A 161 0.65 -3.42 6.28
CA ARG A 161 -0.13 -2.18 6.09
C ARG A 161 -1.14 -2.29 4.96
N ALA A 162 -0.77 -2.92 3.85
CA ALA A 162 -1.64 -3.06 2.68
C ALA A 162 -2.71 -4.15 2.84
N ASN A 163 -2.46 -5.17 3.67
CA ASN A 163 -3.30 -6.38 3.76
C ASN A 163 -4.81 -6.14 3.97
N PRO A 164 -5.27 -5.28 4.89
CA PRO A 164 -6.71 -5.02 5.05
C PRO A 164 -7.36 -4.46 3.77
N TRP A 165 -6.56 -3.79 2.94
CA TRP A 165 -6.99 -2.98 1.82
C TRP A 165 -6.71 -3.61 0.46
N GLU A 166 -6.07 -4.78 0.40
CA GLU A 166 -5.56 -5.40 -0.83
C GLU A 166 -6.63 -5.45 -1.93
N SER A 167 -7.80 -6.01 -1.64
CA SER A 167 -8.90 -6.11 -2.62
C SER A 167 -9.43 -4.74 -3.10
N ILE A 168 -9.38 -3.72 -2.23
CA ILE A 168 -9.77 -2.35 -2.56
C ILE A 168 -8.69 -1.69 -3.41
N ILE A 169 -7.42 -1.81 -3.03
CA ILE A 169 -6.27 -1.26 -3.72
C ILE A 169 -6.20 -1.82 -5.14
N ASP A 170 -6.32 -3.14 -5.31
CA ASP A 170 -6.28 -3.79 -6.64
C ASP A 170 -7.29 -3.17 -7.61
N ARG A 171 -8.50 -2.89 -7.14
CA ARG A 171 -9.55 -2.26 -7.94
C ARG A 171 -9.32 -0.76 -8.14
N LEU A 172 -8.79 -0.07 -7.13
CA LEU A 172 -8.46 1.34 -7.24
C LEU A 172 -7.32 1.57 -8.23
N LEU A 173 -6.32 0.69 -8.26
CA LEU A 173 -5.19 0.79 -9.16
C LEU A 173 -5.65 0.77 -10.63
N ALA A 174 -6.63 -0.06 -10.97
CA ALA A 174 -7.25 -0.04 -12.30
C ALA A 174 -7.91 1.31 -12.65
N ALA A 175 -8.46 2.02 -11.66
CA ALA A 175 -9.09 3.33 -11.83
C ALA A 175 -8.10 4.51 -11.77
N HIS A 176 -6.89 4.31 -11.22
CA HIS A 176 -5.88 5.35 -10.96
C HIS A 176 -4.63 5.25 -11.84
N ILE A 177 -4.66 4.43 -12.90
CA ILE A 177 -3.57 4.35 -13.88
C ILE A 177 -3.27 5.76 -14.41
N GLY A 178 -2.17 6.37 -13.96
CA GLY A 178 -1.85 7.76 -14.29
C GLY A 178 -1.47 8.64 -13.11
N THR A 179 -1.83 8.31 -11.87
CA THR A 179 -1.52 9.12 -10.68
C THR A 179 -0.20 8.74 -10.01
N ASN A 180 0.28 9.59 -9.10
CA ASN A 180 1.48 9.33 -8.30
C ASN A 180 1.14 8.44 -7.08
N ALA A 181 0.71 7.21 -7.33
CA ALA A 181 0.38 6.23 -6.30
C ALA A 181 1.60 5.38 -5.90
N SER A 182 1.55 4.79 -4.70
CA SER A 182 2.39 3.66 -4.31
C SER A 182 1.88 2.38 -4.97
N VAL A 183 2.79 1.57 -5.51
CA VAL A 183 2.41 0.42 -6.36
C VAL A 183 3.24 -0.83 -6.06
N GLY A 184 2.66 -1.98 -6.39
CA GLY A 184 3.27 -3.30 -6.19
C GLY A 184 3.34 -3.70 -4.71
N ILE A 185 3.90 -4.87 -4.46
CA ILE A 185 4.00 -5.43 -3.11
C ILE A 185 4.85 -4.58 -2.16
N ALA A 186 5.82 -3.83 -2.70
CA ALA A 186 6.71 -2.96 -1.91
C ALA A 186 6.22 -1.51 -1.78
N GLN A 187 5.04 -1.19 -2.34
CA GLN A 187 4.38 0.12 -2.21
C GLN A 187 5.28 1.34 -2.54
N VAL A 188 6.14 1.23 -3.55
CA VAL A 188 7.02 2.34 -3.97
C VAL A 188 6.22 3.34 -4.81
N LYS A 189 6.32 4.65 -4.49
CA LYS A 189 5.64 5.72 -5.22
C LYS A 189 6.15 5.83 -6.66
N MET A 190 5.25 6.01 -7.63
CA MET A 190 5.61 6.16 -9.06
C MET A 190 6.65 7.26 -9.33
N ILE A 191 6.62 8.38 -8.59
CA ILE A 191 7.63 9.43 -8.70
C ILE A 191 9.01 8.97 -8.22
N VAL A 192 9.07 8.14 -7.17
CA VAL A 192 10.32 7.57 -6.66
C VAL A 192 10.87 6.55 -7.64
N ILE A 193 10.01 5.70 -8.21
CA ILE A 193 10.40 4.75 -9.26
C ILE A 193 11.05 5.48 -10.45
N ARG A 194 10.43 6.57 -10.91
CA ARG A 194 10.95 7.44 -11.98
C ARG A 194 12.31 8.01 -11.62
N GLU A 195 12.44 8.55 -10.41
CA GLU A 195 13.70 9.11 -9.88
C GLU A 195 14.81 8.05 -9.82
N LEU A 196 14.51 6.82 -9.37
CA LEU A 196 15.48 5.72 -9.29
C LEU A 196 16.00 5.32 -10.67
N ILE A 197 15.13 5.27 -11.69
CA ILE A 197 15.53 5.01 -13.07
C ILE A 197 16.37 6.17 -13.61
N GLU A 198 15.94 7.41 -13.39
CA GLU A 198 16.63 8.62 -13.85
C GLU A 198 18.06 8.70 -13.28
N LYS A 199 18.21 8.43 -11.99
CA LYS A 199 19.52 8.41 -11.31
C LYS A 199 20.32 7.15 -11.64
N GLY A 200 19.68 6.10 -12.14
CA GLY A 200 20.32 4.85 -12.57
C GLY A 200 20.55 3.84 -11.46
N PHE A 201 19.76 3.91 -10.39
CA PHE A 201 19.76 2.88 -9.35
C PHE A 201 19.15 1.58 -9.86
N TYR A 202 18.11 1.64 -10.68
CA TYR A 202 17.50 0.43 -11.25
C TYR A 202 16.76 0.71 -12.56
N LYS A 203 16.87 -0.20 -13.53
CA LYS A 203 16.15 -0.17 -14.82
C LYS A 203 15.53 -1.56 -15.07
N PRO A 204 14.19 -1.69 -15.09
CA PRO A 204 13.56 -3.02 -15.09
C PRO A 204 13.73 -3.78 -16.43
N ASN A 205 13.91 -3.05 -17.54
CA ASN A 205 14.30 -3.63 -18.82
C ASN A 205 15.44 -2.79 -19.44
N PRO A 206 16.71 -3.25 -19.39
CA PRO A 206 17.87 -2.52 -19.92
C PRO A 206 17.78 -2.14 -21.40
N ASP A 207 17.03 -2.88 -22.21
CA ASP A 207 16.92 -2.64 -23.65
C ASP A 207 15.76 -1.69 -24.01
N ASP A 208 14.90 -1.37 -23.05
CA ASP A 208 13.79 -0.45 -23.27
C ASP A 208 14.27 1.01 -23.22
N GLU A 209 14.23 1.68 -24.37
CA GLU A 209 14.61 3.08 -24.48
C GLU A 209 13.66 4.02 -23.72
N LYS A 210 12.38 3.67 -23.53
CA LYS A 210 11.42 4.48 -22.75
C LYS A 210 11.78 4.49 -21.27
N LEU A 211 12.50 3.46 -20.82
CA LEU A 211 12.98 3.36 -19.45
C LEU A 211 14.42 3.86 -19.28
N SER A 212 14.98 4.53 -20.29
CA SER A 212 16.31 5.12 -20.19
C SER A 212 16.31 6.39 -19.33
N LYS A 213 17.49 6.76 -18.79
CA LYS A 213 17.67 8.01 -18.03
C LYS A 213 17.17 9.24 -18.80
N ALA A 214 17.37 9.27 -20.11
CA ALA A 214 17.00 10.39 -20.98
C ALA A 214 15.50 10.48 -21.26
N ASN A 215 14.79 9.34 -21.28
CA ASN A 215 13.39 9.30 -21.70
C ASN A 215 12.42 9.10 -20.53
N ILE A 216 12.89 8.65 -19.36
CA ILE A 216 11.99 8.28 -18.27
C ILE A 216 11.11 9.45 -17.83
N ALA A 217 11.57 10.71 -17.89
CA ALA A 217 10.75 11.89 -17.59
C ALA A 217 9.50 12.03 -18.49
N LYS A 218 9.54 11.52 -19.72
CA LYS A 218 8.44 11.58 -20.70
C LYS A 218 7.57 10.32 -20.71
N THR A 219 8.04 9.24 -20.08
CA THR A 219 7.33 7.96 -20.05
C THR A 219 6.06 8.07 -19.22
N SER A 220 4.95 7.56 -19.76
CA SER A 220 3.65 7.62 -19.08
C SER A 220 3.64 6.75 -17.83
N ASN A 221 2.88 7.18 -16.82
CA ASN A 221 2.71 6.37 -15.60
C ASN A 221 2.08 5.01 -15.91
N ALA A 222 1.16 4.92 -16.88
CA ALA A 222 0.59 3.66 -17.32
C ALA A 222 1.64 2.67 -17.84
N TYR A 223 2.62 3.15 -18.61
CA TYR A 223 3.70 2.32 -19.13
C TYR A 223 4.63 1.85 -18.01
N LEU A 224 5.05 2.76 -17.13
CA LEU A 224 5.93 2.44 -16.01
C LEU A 224 5.24 1.50 -15.00
N TYR A 225 3.93 1.65 -14.83
CA TYR A 225 3.11 0.84 -13.92
C TYR A 225 3.16 -0.66 -14.27
N ALA A 226 3.13 -0.99 -15.57
CA ALA A 226 3.16 -2.39 -16.04
C ALA A 226 4.41 -3.14 -15.56
N TYR A 227 5.52 -2.43 -15.33
CA TYR A 227 6.71 -2.98 -14.69
C TYR A 227 6.59 -2.95 -13.17
N ALA A 228 6.22 -1.79 -12.61
CA ALA A 228 6.26 -1.52 -11.18
C ALA A 228 5.36 -2.44 -10.32
N VAL A 229 4.25 -2.92 -10.88
CA VAL A 229 3.32 -3.81 -10.18
C VAL A 229 3.85 -5.24 -10.04
N LEU A 230 4.75 -5.67 -10.92
CA LEU A 230 5.27 -7.04 -10.91
C LEU A 230 6.18 -7.25 -9.69
N PRO A 231 5.99 -8.32 -8.88
CA PRO A 231 6.75 -8.52 -7.64
C PRO A 231 8.27 -8.42 -7.82
N ARG A 232 8.80 -9.00 -8.90
CA ARG A 232 10.23 -8.93 -9.26
C ARG A 232 10.76 -7.50 -9.33
N HIS A 233 10.04 -6.60 -10.01
CA HIS A 233 10.48 -5.22 -10.18
C HIS A 233 10.12 -4.37 -8.96
N SER A 234 8.97 -4.61 -8.34
CA SER A 234 8.55 -3.91 -7.11
C SER A 234 9.58 -4.06 -6.00
N ILE A 235 10.05 -5.28 -5.74
CA ILE A 235 11.09 -5.57 -4.73
C ILE A 235 12.43 -4.90 -5.09
N ARG A 236 12.85 -4.97 -6.36
CA ARG A 236 14.08 -4.30 -6.82
C ARG A 236 14.01 -2.78 -6.74
N PHE A 237 12.84 -2.17 -6.95
CA PHE A 237 12.67 -0.73 -6.70
C PHE A 237 12.81 -0.39 -5.21
N ALA A 238 12.32 -1.24 -4.31
CA ALA A 238 12.49 -1.03 -2.88
C ALA A 238 13.96 -1.17 -2.46
N SER A 239 14.65 -2.20 -2.96
CA SER A 239 16.10 -2.39 -2.76
C SER A 239 16.91 -1.18 -3.26
N ALA A 240 16.63 -0.74 -4.50
CA ALA A 240 17.24 0.43 -5.10
C ALA A 240 16.97 1.71 -4.29
N ARG A 241 15.78 1.82 -3.68
CA ARG A 241 15.44 2.94 -2.78
C ARG A 241 16.24 2.92 -1.49
N ILE A 242 16.44 1.76 -0.88
CA ILE A 242 17.32 1.61 0.29
C ILE A 242 18.74 2.03 -0.09
N ARG A 243 19.25 1.52 -1.23
CA ARG A 243 20.58 1.89 -1.73
C ARG A 243 20.76 3.39 -1.93
N GLN A 244 19.80 4.01 -2.63
CA GLN A 244 19.77 5.45 -2.82
C GLN A 244 19.81 6.21 -1.49
N THR A 245 19.08 5.71 -0.49
CA THR A 245 19.01 6.34 0.84
C THR A 245 20.36 6.25 1.54
N VAL A 246 21.01 5.09 1.54
CA VAL A 246 22.35 4.92 2.13
C VAL A 246 23.38 5.80 1.42
N ASP A 247 23.39 5.81 0.08
CA ASP A 247 24.34 6.63 -0.69
C ASP A 247 24.15 8.13 -0.46
N PHE A 248 22.90 8.58 -0.33
CA PHE A 248 22.59 9.98 -0.04
C PHE A 248 23.05 10.40 1.36
N TRP A 249 23.03 9.50 2.33
CA TRP A 249 23.43 9.78 3.72
C TRP A 249 24.92 9.59 4.00
N ALA A 250 25.59 8.72 3.24
CA ALA A 250 26.98 8.32 3.44
C ALA A 250 27.96 9.50 3.65
N PRO A 251 27.87 10.65 2.95
CA PRO A 251 28.76 11.79 3.19
C PRO A 251 28.67 12.39 4.60
N THR A 252 27.55 12.21 5.29
CA THR A 252 27.32 12.73 6.65
C THR A 252 27.41 11.64 7.72
N LYS A 253 26.82 10.47 7.44
CA LYS A 253 26.77 9.33 8.35
C LYS A 253 26.42 8.09 7.55
N ASP A 254 27.24 7.05 7.66
CA ASP A 254 26.88 5.73 7.14
C ASP A 254 25.72 5.15 7.97
N ILE A 255 24.66 4.76 7.26
CA ILE A 255 23.44 4.19 7.82
C ILE A 255 23.16 2.78 7.28
N SER A 256 24.12 2.15 6.57
CA SER A 256 23.94 0.82 5.96
C SER A 256 23.47 -0.25 6.96
N ASP A 257 23.95 -0.15 8.19
CA ASP A 257 23.71 -1.14 9.25
C ASP A 257 22.69 -0.63 10.28
N HIS A 258 21.88 0.37 9.90
CA HIS A 258 20.89 1.04 10.75
C HIS A 258 19.46 0.83 10.22
N PRO A 259 18.90 -0.40 10.31
CA PRO A 259 17.58 -0.73 9.77
C PRO A 259 16.46 0.18 10.31
N GLU A 260 16.59 0.67 11.56
CA GLU A 260 15.63 1.59 12.18
C GLU A 260 15.61 2.97 11.49
N ILE A 261 16.77 3.43 11.02
CA ILE A 261 16.91 4.68 10.28
C ILE A 261 16.49 4.48 8.83
N ILE A 262 16.92 3.38 8.19
CA ILE A 262 16.51 3.04 6.84
C ILE A 262 14.98 2.91 6.75
N GLY A 263 14.35 2.18 7.67
CA GLY A 263 12.90 2.03 7.73
C GLY A 263 12.17 3.36 7.93
N THR A 264 12.73 4.25 8.76
CA THR A 264 12.20 5.62 8.93
C THR A 264 12.22 6.41 7.61
N LEU A 265 13.35 6.36 6.89
CA LEU A 265 13.58 7.13 5.66
C LEU A 265 12.91 6.53 4.42
N TYR A 266 12.69 5.21 4.39
CA TYR A 266 11.96 4.55 3.31
C TYR A 266 10.58 5.19 3.13
N HIS A 267 9.87 5.38 4.25
CA HIS A 267 8.55 6.00 4.28
C HIS A 267 8.60 7.54 4.20
N GLN A 268 9.48 8.21 4.97
CA GLN A 268 9.53 9.68 5.02
C GLN A 268 10.19 10.33 3.81
N GLY A 269 10.90 9.55 3.00
CA GLY A 269 11.79 10.03 1.97
C GLY A 269 13.23 10.22 2.47
N LEU A 270 14.11 10.71 1.59
CA LEU A 270 15.55 10.81 1.88
C LEU A 270 15.87 11.71 3.09
N GLY A 271 14.98 12.61 3.48
CA GLY A 271 15.19 13.50 4.63
C GLY A 271 16.39 14.43 4.45
N LYS A 272 16.85 15.03 5.56
CA LYS A 272 18.09 15.81 5.61
C LYS A 272 19.12 15.03 6.42
N PRO A 273 20.31 14.72 5.88
CA PRO A 273 21.35 14.01 6.61
C PRO A 273 21.75 14.74 7.90
N LYS A 274 21.96 13.96 8.96
CA LYS A 274 22.35 14.43 10.30
C LYS A 274 23.36 13.45 10.88
N ALA A 275 24.28 13.94 11.71
CA ALA A 275 25.28 13.09 12.36
C ALA A 275 24.66 12.04 13.30
N ASN A 276 23.56 12.39 13.97
CA ASN A 276 22.84 11.53 14.91
C ASN A 276 21.36 11.42 14.49
N PRO A 277 21.05 10.63 13.44
CA PRO A 277 19.66 10.40 13.06
C PRO A 277 18.94 9.65 14.19
N LYS A 278 17.63 9.87 14.29
CA LYS A 278 16.77 9.15 15.24
C LYS A 278 15.65 8.48 14.47
N PRO A 279 15.31 7.22 14.80
CA PRO A 279 14.20 6.54 14.16
C PRO A 279 12.86 7.14 14.62
N ASN A 280 11.83 6.98 13.80
CA ASN A 280 10.44 7.18 14.20
C ASN A 280 9.84 5.84 14.70
N PRO A 281 8.59 5.81 15.21
CA PRO A 281 7.96 4.58 15.68
C PRO A 281 7.90 3.46 14.62
N ARG A 282 7.61 3.79 13.36
CA ARG A 282 7.58 2.82 12.24
C ARG A 282 8.96 2.21 11.98
N GLY A 283 10.01 3.02 11.97
CA GLY A 283 11.39 2.55 11.84
C GLY A 283 11.83 1.67 13.01
N LEU A 284 11.44 2.02 14.24
CA LEU A 284 11.68 1.17 15.40
C LEU A 284 10.98 -0.19 15.26
N GLN A 285 9.73 -0.22 14.83
CA GLN A 285 8.99 -1.46 14.61
C GLN A 285 9.65 -2.34 13.53
N ILE A 286 10.07 -1.73 12.42
CA ILE A 286 10.81 -2.43 11.36
C ILE A 286 12.05 -3.11 11.93
N ALA A 287 12.85 -2.42 12.74
CA ALA A 287 14.08 -2.98 13.29
C ALA A 287 13.85 -3.99 14.42
N GLN A 288 12.84 -3.80 15.26
CA GLN A 288 12.66 -4.59 16.48
C GLN A 288 11.74 -5.81 16.30
N GLU A 289 10.74 -5.69 15.43
CA GLU A 289 9.72 -6.72 15.22
C GLU A 289 9.87 -7.39 13.85
N PHE A 290 9.97 -6.58 12.80
CA PHE A 290 9.92 -7.12 11.43
C PHE A 290 11.25 -7.65 10.93
N TYR A 291 12.36 -7.11 11.41
CA TYR A 291 13.69 -7.60 11.07
C TYR A 291 13.92 -9.04 11.57
N PRO A 292 13.63 -9.40 12.83
CA PRO A 292 13.67 -10.80 13.27
C PRO A 292 12.73 -11.72 12.47
N LEU A 293 11.52 -11.26 12.13
CA LEU A 293 10.58 -12.04 11.31
C LEU A 293 11.12 -12.24 9.88
N ALA A 294 11.74 -11.21 9.29
CA ALA A 294 12.38 -11.31 7.99
C ALA A 294 13.54 -12.30 8.00
N GLN A 295 14.37 -12.32 9.05
CA GLN A 295 15.41 -13.33 9.22
C GLN A 295 14.82 -14.75 9.21
N HIS A 296 13.72 -14.96 9.94
CA HIS A 296 13.04 -16.25 9.96
C HIS A 296 12.50 -16.65 8.57
N ILE A 297 11.86 -15.72 7.85
CA ILE A 297 11.34 -15.95 6.49
C ILE A 297 12.47 -16.31 5.52
N LEU A 298 13.60 -15.60 5.58
CA LEU A 298 14.70 -15.71 4.63
C LEU A 298 15.62 -16.93 4.90
N GLN A 299 15.57 -17.51 6.10
CA GLN A 299 16.33 -18.71 6.47
C GLN A 299 15.56 -20.02 6.28
N SER A 300 14.25 -19.94 6.01
CA SER A 300 13.34 -21.09 5.84
C SER A 300 13.28 -21.57 4.40
#